data_AF-A0A355IXD0-F1
#
_entry.id   AF-A0A355IXD0-F1
#
_cell.length_a   1.000
_cell.length_b   1.000
_cell.length_c   1.000
_cell.angle_alpha   90.00
_cell.angle_beta   90.00
_cell.angle_gamma   90.00
#
_symmetry.space_group_name_H-M   'P 1'
#
loop_
_entity.id
_entity.type
_entity.pdbx_description
1 polymer ?
#
loop_
_entity_poly.entity_id
_entity_poly.type
_entity_poly.pdbx_seq_one_letter_code
_entity_poly.pdbx_strand_id
1 'polypeptide(L)'
;MRDDADLKYLLLEERNGRKERPRKHDGKIVWADFNQDYFDHVKVDSLTTVYSVIVYSKSFKCNIKIACEFAVSEKGKQTHKIYFSTDLKIEAAEIIKYYRSRFQIEFLYRDGKLHTGLEHSMARSKNKLYFQFNTALTSINIARVCHWLQLSKQEREVFSMADVKTVYQYVIARTIY
;
A
#
# COMPACT_ATOMS: atom_id res chain seq x y z
N MET A 1 6.86 1.40 3.93
CA MET A 1 7.84 2.04 4.84
C MET A 1 9.20 2.05 4.13
N ARG A 2 10.15 2.89 4.52
CA ARG A 2 11.50 2.82 3.94
C ARG A 2 12.34 1.75 4.65
N ASP A 3 13.28 1.16 3.92
CA ASP A 3 14.14 0.09 4.42
C ASP A 3 15.13 0.60 5.50
N ASP A 4 15.49 1.89 5.44
CA ASP A 4 16.43 2.54 6.36
C ASP A 4 15.79 3.05 7.66
N ALA A 5 14.47 2.86 7.84
CA ALA A 5 13.73 3.40 8.96
C ALA A 5 14.31 2.97 10.33
N ASP A 6 14.34 3.91 11.28
CA ASP A 6 14.82 3.65 12.65
C ASP A 6 13.71 2.98 13.48
N LEU A 7 13.68 1.65 13.36
CA LEU A 7 12.77 0.74 14.04
C LEU A 7 13.50 -0.01 15.15
N LYS A 8 12.87 -0.12 16.31
CA LYS A 8 13.48 -0.76 17.48
C LYS A 8 12.62 -1.89 18.02
N TYR A 9 13.27 -2.98 18.38
CA TYR A 9 12.64 -4.08 19.10
C TYR A 9 12.10 -3.58 20.44
N LEU A 10 10.94 -4.09 20.85
CA LEU A 10 10.46 -3.93 22.21
C LEU A 10 11.18 -4.93 23.11
N LEU A 11 11.57 -4.52 24.32
CA LEU A 11 12.25 -5.43 25.24
C LEU A 11 11.30 -6.57 25.65
N LEU A 12 11.71 -7.83 25.43
CA LEU A 12 10.95 -9.02 25.83
C LEU A 12 11.14 -9.39 27.32
N GLU A 13 12.29 -9.05 27.90
CA GLU A 13 12.62 -9.44 29.27
C GLU A 13 11.90 -8.62 30.34
N GLU A 14 11.54 -9.28 31.45
CA GLU A 14 11.06 -8.62 32.66
C GLU A 14 12.18 -7.78 33.30
N ARG A 15 11.78 -6.69 33.98
CA ARG A 15 12.72 -5.77 34.62
C ARG A 15 13.61 -6.52 35.62
N ASN A 16 14.91 -6.56 35.34
CA ASN A 16 15.91 -6.73 36.37
C ASN A 16 15.75 -5.58 37.38
N GLY A 17 15.41 -5.89 38.64
CA GLY A 17 15.04 -4.95 39.72
C GLY A 17 16.13 -3.96 40.16
N ARG A 18 17.04 -3.59 39.27
CA ARG A 18 18.13 -2.62 39.49
C ARG A 18 17.56 -1.20 39.44
N LYS A 19 18.19 -0.30 40.21
CA LYS A 19 17.79 1.11 40.41
C LYS A 19 18.02 2.01 39.18
N GLU A 20 18.45 1.46 38.05
CA GLU A 20 18.75 2.20 36.83
C GLU A 20 17.49 2.50 36.01
N ARG A 21 17.59 3.49 35.10
CA ARG A 21 16.50 3.77 34.17
C ARG A 21 16.25 2.53 33.30
N PRO A 22 15.04 1.94 33.35
CA PRO A 22 14.78 0.69 32.66
C PRO A 22 14.89 0.88 31.14
N ARG A 23 15.65 -0.02 30.49
CA ARG A 23 15.72 -0.08 29.02
C ARG A 23 14.33 -0.42 28.48
N LYS A 24 13.90 0.31 27.44
CA LYS A 24 12.57 0.12 26.81
C LYS A 24 12.64 -0.62 25.48
N HIS A 25 13.82 -0.72 24.89
CA HIS A 25 14.02 -1.21 23.53
C HIS A 25 15.26 -2.09 23.46
N ASP A 26 15.20 -3.14 22.65
CA ASP A 26 16.29 -4.10 22.45
C ASP A 26 17.02 -3.89 21.12
N GLY A 27 17.58 -2.69 20.94
CA GLY A 27 18.34 -2.36 19.73
C GLY A 27 17.48 -2.02 18.50
N LYS A 28 18.16 -1.77 17.38
CA LYS A 28 17.56 -1.39 16.09
C LYS A 28 17.41 -2.64 15.21
N ILE A 29 16.32 -2.70 14.44
CA ILE A 29 16.10 -3.75 13.45
C ILE A 29 16.99 -3.53 12.23
N VAL A 30 17.72 -4.57 11.84
CA VAL A 30 18.50 -4.62 10.60
C VAL A 30 17.88 -5.70 9.71
N TRP A 31 17.18 -5.31 8.64
CA TRP A 31 16.40 -6.24 7.80
C TRP A 31 17.21 -7.31 7.07
N ALA A 32 18.52 -7.11 6.92
CA ALA A 32 19.42 -8.12 6.36
C ALA A 32 19.75 -9.25 7.34
N ASP A 33 19.67 -8.97 8.65
CA ASP A 33 20.05 -9.89 9.73
C ASP A 33 19.21 -9.57 10.96
N PHE A 34 17.90 -9.79 10.83
CA PHE A 34 16.94 -9.50 11.89
C PHE A 34 16.73 -10.74 12.75
N ASN A 35 16.62 -10.54 14.06
CA ASN A 35 16.32 -11.64 14.97
C ASN A 35 14.88 -12.12 14.74
N GLN A 36 14.73 -13.37 14.26
CA GLN A 36 13.44 -13.98 13.95
C GLN A 36 12.63 -14.34 15.18
N ASP A 37 13.25 -14.48 16.36
CA ASP A 37 12.56 -14.83 17.62
C ASP A 37 11.51 -13.78 18.03
N TYR A 38 11.69 -12.54 17.56
CA TYR A 38 10.77 -11.43 17.78
C TYR A 38 9.56 -11.43 16.84
N PHE A 39 9.56 -12.25 15.78
CA PHE A 39 8.59 -12.16 14.70
C PHE A 39 7.69 -13.39 14.64
N ASP A 40 6.39 -13.12 14.59
CA ASP A 40 5.43 -14.09 14.09
C ASP A 40 5.60 -14.18 12.56
N HIS A 41 5.49 -15.37 11.98
CA HIS A 41 5.58 -15.50 10.53
C HIS A 41 4.62 -16.53 9.95
N VAL A 42 4.22 -16.29 8.71
CA VAL A 42 3.38 -17.19 7.92
C VAL A 42 4.02 -17.33 6.55
N LYS A 43 4.23 -18.58 6.11
CA LYS A 43 4.59 -18.88 4.73
C LYS A 43 3.35 -18.77 3.87
N VAL A 44 3.38 -17.87 2.90
CA VAL A 44 2.27 -17.70 1.94
C VAL A 44 2.41 -18.71 0.82
N ASP A 45 3.62 -18.79 0.24
CA ASP A 45 3.97 -19.71 -0.85
C ASP A 45 5.41 -20.21 -0.67
N SER A 46 5.89 -21.07 -1.57
CA SER A 46 7.27 -21.59 -1.56
C SER A 46 8.34 -20.48 -1.65
N LEU A 47 8.01 -19.33 -2.23
CA LEU A 47 8.94 -18.22 -2.46
C LEU A 47 8.67 -16.98 -1.59
N THR A 48 7.55 -16.97 -0.84
CA THR A 48 7.07 -15.78 -0.14
C THR A 48 6.77 -16.08 1.32
N THR A 49 7.43 -15.35 2.22
CA THR A 49 7.19 -15.42 3.68
C THR A 49 6.85 -14.04 4.21
N VAL A 50 5.82 -13.97 5.05
CA VAL A 50 5.41 -12.73 5.72
C VAL A 50 5.80 -12.81 7.19
N TYR A 51 6.57 -11.83 7.65
CA TYR A 51 6.95 -11.65 9.05
C TYR A 51 6.16 -10.49 9.66
N SER A 52 5.83 -10.60 10.94
CA SER A 52 4.96 -9.70 11.67
C SER A 52 5.50 -9.45 13.07
N VAL A 53 5.54 -8.18 13.49
CA VAL A 53 6.10 -7.79 14.80
C VAL A 53 5.56 -6.44 15.24
N ILE A 54 5.53 -6.20 16.54
CA ILE A 54 5.29 -4.86 17.10
C ILE A 54 6.63 -4.22 17.46
N VAL A 55 6.88 -3.02 16.95
CA VAL A 55 8.16 -2.33 17.10
C VAL A 55 7.92 -0.87 17.47
N TYR A 56 8.91 -0.25 18.09
CA TYR A 56 8.89 1.20 18.30
C TYR A 56 9.49 1.91 17.08
N SER A 57 8.73 2.85 16.49
CA SER A 57 9.26 3.73 15.45
C SER A 57 9.75 5.04 16.05
N LYS A 58 11.03 5.36 15.83
CA LYS A 58 11.58 6.64 16.28
C LYS A 58 10.96 7.84 15.54
N SER A 59 10.65 7.68 14.26
CA SER A 59 10.06 8.74 13.43
C SER A 59 8.64 9.09 13.87
N PHE A 60 7.81 8.07 14.16
CA PHE A 60 6.44 8.28 14.64
C PHE A 60 6.34 8.48 16.16
N LYS A 61 7.42 8.19 16.91
CA LYS A 61 7.47 8.24 18.37
C LYS A 61 6.40 7.38 19.05
N CYS A 62 6.02 6.28 18.41
CA CYS A 62 5.01 5.35 18.91
C CYS A 62 5.33 3.91 18.48
N ASN A 63 4.62 2.96 19.10
CA ASN A 63 4.64 1.57 18.67
C ASN A 63 3.79 1.42 17.41
N ILE A 64 4.26 0.59 16.49
CA ILE A 64 3.57 0.25 15.25
C ILE A 64 3.66 -1.27 15.03
N LYS A 65 2.63 -1.83 14.40
CA LYS A 65 2.67 -3.21 13.87
C LYS A 65 3.32 -3.16 12.50
N ILE A 66 4.29 -4.04 12.27
CA ILE A 66 4.94 -4.22 10.98
C ILE A 66 4.45 -5.52 10.34
N ALA A 67 4.26 -5.48 9.02
CA ALA A 67 4.18 -6.65 8.17
C ALA A 67 5.29 -6.53 7.11
N CYS A 68 6.22 -7.49 7.08
CA CYS A 68 7.32 -7.53 6.13
C CYS A 68 7.18 -8.75 5.22
N GLU A 69 7.00 -8.51 3.93
CA GLU A 69 6.89 -9.56 2.91
C GLU A 69 8.26 -9.78 2.29
N PHE A 70 8.85 -10.95 2.48
CA PHE A 70 10.09 -11.37 1.82
C PHE A 70 9.75 -12.28 0.66
N ALA A 71 10.26 -11.94 -0.52
CA ALA A 71 10.08 -12.72 -1.74
C ALA A 71 11.44 -13.06 -2.35
N VAL A 72 11.61 -14.33 -2.73
CA VAL A 72 12.80 -14.82 -3.44
C VAL A 72 12.49 -14.86 -4.94
N SER A 73 13.26 -14.12 -5.74
CA SER A 73 13.18 -14.18 -7.19
C SER A 73 13.69 -15.54 -7.71
N GLU A 74 13.22 -15.96 -8.89
CA GLU A 74 13.75 -17.13 -9.63
C GLU A 74 15.28 -17.11 -9.79
N LYS A 75 15.89 -15.91 -9.81
CA LYS A 75 17.36 -15.73 -9.88
C LYS A 75 18.05 -15.79 -8.51
N GLY A 76 17.35 -16.21 -7.46
CA GLY A 76 17.86 -16.31 -6.08
C GLY A 76 17.99 -14.99 -5.32
N LYS A 77 17.62 -13.85 -5.93
CA LYS A 77 17.68 -12.54 -5.27
C LYS A 77 16.50 -12.38 -4.30
N GLN A 78 16.80 -12.20 -3.01
CA GLN A 78 15.81 -11.88 -1.99
C GLN A 78 15.47 -10.38 -2.03
N THR A 79 14.17 -10.09 -2.05
CA THR A 79 13.64 -8.73 -1.93
C THR A 79 12.65 -8.70 -0.79
N HIS A 80 12.45 -7.54 -0.17
CA HIS A 80 11.49 -7.38 0.89
C HIS A 80 10.68 -6.10 0.73
N LYS A 81 9.45 -6.12 1.26
CA LYS A 81 8.58 -4.95 1.31
C LYS A 81 8.04 -4.79 2.73
N ILE A 82 8.23 -3.60 3.29
CA ILE A 82 7.84 -3.29 4.67
C ILE A 82 6.57 -2.45 4.67
N TYR A 83 5.54 -2.97 5.31
CA TYR A 83 4.27 -2.32 5.56
C TYR A 83 4.09 -2.10 7.06
N PHE A 84 3.27 -1.11 7.45
CA PHE A 84 3.05 -0.82 8.85
C PHE A 84 1.62 -0.37 9.15
N SER A 85 1.20 -0.53 10.39
CA SER A 85 -0.01 0.08 10.92
C SER A 85 0.25 0.68 12.30
N THR A 86 -0.48 1.73 12.63
CA THR A 86 -0.52 2.30 13.98
C THR A 86 -1.49 1.53 14.88
N ASP A 87 -2.43 0.79 14.29
CA ASP A 87 -3.20 -0.22 15.01
C ASP A 87 -2.31 -1.43 15.28
N LEU A 88 -2.15 -1.79 16.56
CA LEU A 88 -1.30 -2.88 17.01
C LEU A 88 -1.97 -4.25 16.91
N LYS A 89 -3.31 -4.28 16.83
CA LYS A 89 -4.11 -5.51 16.86
C LYS A 89 -4.41 -6.06 15.47
N ILE A 90 -4.22 -5.24 14.43
CA ILE A 90 -4.46 -5.63 13.04
C ILE A 90 -3.56 -6.81 12.63
N GLU A 91 -4.11 -7.72 11.84
CA GLU A 91 -3.35 -8.83 11.28
C GLU A 91 -2.43 -8.37 10.15
N ALA A 92 -1.27 -9.02 10.02
CA ALA A 92 -0.29 -8.67 8.98
C ALA A 92 -0.85 -8.78 7.56
N ALA A 93 -1.72 -9.77 7.31
CA ALA A 93 -2.38 -9.95 6.02
C ALA A 93 -3.30 -8.77 5.66
N GLU A 94 -4.01 -8.22 6.64
CA GLU A 94 -4.86 -7.04 6.44
C GLU A 94 -4.04 -5.78 6.16
N ILE A 95 -2.91 -5.59 6.86
CA ILE A 95 -1.97 -4.50 6.55
C ILE A 95 -1.56 -4.59 5.07
N ILE A 96 -1.09 -5.76 4.63
CA ILE A 96 -0.66 -5.96 3.24
C ILE A 96 -1.82 -5.68 2.27
N LYS A 97 -3.01 -6.19 2.56
CA LYS A 97 -4.21 -5.96 1.75
C LYS A 97 -4.53 -4.48 1.60
N TYR A 98 -4.53 -3.70 2.69
CA TYR A 98 -4.78 -2.27 2.63
C TYR A 98 -3.72 -1.52 1.81
N TYR A 99 -2.44 -1.88 1.95
CA TYR A 99 -1.38 -1.28 1.13
C TYR A 99 -1.51 -1.64 -0.35
N ARG A 100 -1.91 -2.86 -0.68
CA ARG A 100 -2.20 -3.26 -2.07
C ARG A 100 -3.41 -2.50 -2.63
N SER A 101 -4.46 -2.31 -1.83
CA SER A 101 -5.63 -1.51 -2.23
C SER A 101 -5.29 -0.03 -2.43
N ARG A 102 -4.26 0.51 -1.76
CA ARG A 102 -3.85 1.92 -1.89
C ARG A 102 -3.48 2.30 -3.33
N PHE A 103 -2.98 1.37 -4.15
CA PHE A 103 -2.68 1.61 -5.56
C PHE A 103 -3.91 2.02 -6.38
N GLN A 104 -5.13 1.64 -5.96
CA GLN A 104 -6.36 2.05 -6.63
C GLN A 104 -6.55 3.57 -6.65
N ILE A 105 -6.10 4.26 -5.59
CA ILE A 105 -6.17 5.72 -5.51
C ILE A 105 -5.23 6.38 -6.53
N GLU A 106 -4.09 5.76 -6.84
CA GLU A 106 -3.13 6.29 -7.81
C GLU A 106 -3.71 6.28 -9.23
N PHE A 107 -4.49 5.26 -9.58
CA PHE A 107 -5.23 5.22 -10.85
C PHE A 107 -6.25 6.36 -10.95
N LEU A 108 -7.00 6.64 -9.88
CA LEU A 108 -7.97 7.75 -9.87
C LEU A 108 -7.30 9.10 -10.18
N TYR A 109 -6.16 9.39 -9.54
CA TYR A 109 -5.45 10.64 -9.81
C TYR A 109 -4.81 10.67 -11.20
N ARG A 110 -4.23 9.55 -11.64
CA ARG A 110 -3.64 9.45 -12.98
C ARG A 110 -4.70 9.69 -14.07
N ASP A 111 -5.82 8.99 -13.98
CA ASP A 111 -6.93 9.14 -14.92
C ASP A 111 -7.52 10.55 -14.87
N GLY A 112 -7.63 11.12 -13.66
CA GLY A 112 -8.08 12.49 -13.48
C GLY A 112 -7.21 13.49 -14.23
N LYS A 113 -5.90 13.35 -14.12
CA LYS A 113 -4.93 14.22 -14.80
C LYS A 113 -4.94 14.00 -16.31
N LEU A 114 -4.87 12.76 -16.76
CA LEU A 114 -4.67 12.42 -18.17
C LEU A 114 -5.95 12.52 -19.02
N HIS A 115 -7.12 12.25 -18.44
CA HIS A 115 -8.35 12.02 -19.21
C HIS A 115 -9.48 12.99 -18.88
N THR A 116 -9.58 13.50 -17.64
CA THR A 116 -10.70 14.37 -17.23
C THR A 116 -10.28 15.81 -16.93
N GLY A 117 -9.03 16.18 -17.17
CA GLY A 117 -8.54 17.55 -17.03
C GLY A 117 -8.52 18.07 -15.59
N LEU A 118 -8.19 17.20 -14.62
CA LEU A 118 -8.10 17.53 -13.20
C LEU A 118 -7.16 18.72 -12.93
N GLU A 119 -6.08 18.84 -13.71
CA GLU A 119 -5.06 19.90 -13.57
C GLU A 119 -5.13 20.98 -14.65
N HIS A 120 -6.14 20.95 -15.53
CA HIS A 120 -6.21 21.87 -16.68
C HIS A 120 -6.82 23.24 -16.34
N SER A 121 -7.48 23.37 -15.19
CA SER A 121 -8.13 24.64 -14.83
C SER A 121 -7.11 25.67 -14.35
N MET A 122 -7.09 26.82 -15.02
CA MET A 122 -6.32 28.00 -14.64
C MET A 122 -7.17 29.01 -13.83
N ALA A 123 -8.32 28.60 -13.31
CA ALA A 123 -9.19 29.48 -12.55
C ALA A 123 -8.53 29.93 -11.24
N ARG A 124 -8.67 31.21 -10.89
CA ARG A 124 -8.15 31.77 -9.61
C ARG A 124 -9.20 31.81 -8.50
N SER A 125 -10.47 31.57 -8.83
CA SER A 125 -11.56 31.54 -7.85
C SER A 125 -11.69 30.16 -7.22
N LYS A 126 -11.71 30.11 -5.89
CA LYS A 126 -11.86 28.89 -5.08
C LYS A 126 -13.06 28.04 -5.51
N ASN A 127 -14.23 28.67 -5.72
CA ASN A 127 -15.45 27.96 -6.09
C ASN A 127 -15.34 27.31 -7.49
N LYS A 128 -14.70 28.00 -8.44
CA LYS A 128 -14.48 27.48 -9.79
C LYS A 128 -13.51 26.30 -9.79
N LEU A 129 -12.46 26.37 -8.97
CA LEU A 129 -11.52 25.26 -8.78
C LEU A 129 -12.20 24.03 -8.17
N TYR A 130 -12.99 24.20 -7.09
CA TYR A 130 -13.74 23.08 -6.52
C TYR A 130 -14.71 22.44 -7.51
N PHE A 131 -15.44 23.26 -8.26
CA PHE A 131 -16.36 22.75 -9.27
C PHE A 131 -15.61 21.91 -10.31
N GLN A 132 -14.47 22.39 -10.82
CA GLN A 132 -13.65 21.63 -11.76
C GLN A 132 -13.17 20.30 -11.16
N PHE A 133 -12.56 20.33 -9.97
CA PHE A 133 -12.01 19.12 -9.35
C PHE A 133 -13.08 18.07 -9.11
N ASN A 134 -14.25 18.48 -8.59
CA ASN A 134 -15.38 17.59 -8.37
C ASN A 134 -15.92 17.05 -9.69
N THR A 135 -16.04 17.88 -10.72
CA THR A 135 -16.52 17.45 -12.04
C THR A 135 -15.57 16.44 -12.68
N ALA A 136 -14.26 16.70 -12.62
CA ALA A 136 -13.22 15.80 -13.13
C ALA A 136 -13.30 14.42 -12.44
N LEU A 137 -13.29 14.38 -11.10
CA LEU A 137 -13.36 13.13 -10.34
C LEU A 137 -14.71 12.39 -10.51
N THR A 138 -15.82 13.14 -10.59
CA THR A 138 -17.15 12.56 -10.87
C THR A 138 -17.20 11.95 -12.27
N SER A 139 -16.55 12.56 -13.26
CA SER A 139 -16.49 12.02 -14.62
C SER A 139 -15.79 10.66 -14.68
N ILE A 140 -14.77 10.45 -13.85
CA ILE A 140 -14.13 9.13 -13.70
C ILE A 140 -15.11 8.11 -13.14
N ASN A 141 -15.85 8.48 -12.08
CA ASN A 141 -16.86 7.60 -11.49
C ASN A 141 -17.96 7.22 -12.49
N ILE A 142 -18.41 8.18 -13.31
CA ILE A 142 -19.40 7.93 -14.37
C ILE A 142 -18.84 6.95 -15.39
N ALA A 143 -17.63 7.18 -15.91
CA ALA A 143 -17.02 6.29 -16.89
C ALA A 143 -16.82 4.87 -16.34
N ARG A 144 -16.41 4.76 -15.08
CA ARG A 144 -16.26 3.50 -14.36
C ARG A 144 -17.58 2.75 -14.26
N VAL A 145 -18.66 3.44 -13.89
CA VAL A 145 -20.01 2.85 -13.87
C VAL A 145 -20.39 2.41 -15.27
N CYS A 146 -20.29 3.28 -16.29
CA CYS A 146 -20.63 2.97 -17.67
C CYS A 146 -19.91 1.73 -18.21
N HIS A 147 -18.62 1.58 -17.92
CA HIS A 147 -17.84 0.43 -18.34
C HIS A 147 -18.30 -0.88 -17.66
N TRP A 148 -18.64 -0.82 -16.38
CA TRP A 148 -19.03 -2.01 -15.61
C TRP A 148 -20.52 -2.29 -15.53
N LEU A 149 -21.38 -1.43 -16.08
CA LEU A 149 -22.83 -1.59 -16.03
C LEU A 149 -23.28 -2.93 -16.60
N GLN A 150 -22.56 -3.44 -17.60
CA GLN A 150 -22.87 -4.71 -18.27
C GLN A 150 -22.24 -5.94 -17.59
N LEU A 151 -21.33 -5.73 -16.64
CA LEU A 151 -20.60 -6.81 -15.96
C LEU A 151 -21.15 -7.05 -14.55
N SER A 152 -21.23 -8.32 -14.17
CA SER A 152 -21.59 -8.70 -12.80
C SER A 152 -20.51 -8.20 -11.84
N LYS A 153 -20.85 -8.01 -10.54
CA LYS A 153 -19.88 -7.50 -9.56
C LYS A 153 -18.62 -8.37 -9.42
N GLN A 154 -18.72 -9.66 -9.71
CA GLN A 154 -17.61 -10.62 -9.59
C GLN A 154 -16.62 -10.50 -10.74
N GLU A 155 -17.07 -10.01 -11.91
CA GLU A 155 -16.25 -9.83 -13.12
C GLU A 155 -15.62 -8.44 -13.20
N ARG A 156 -15.89 -7.56 -12.22
CA ARG A 156 -15.35 -6.19 -12.21
C ARG A 156 -13.92 -6.21 -11.69
N GLU A 157 -12.98 -6.08 -12.61
CA GLU A 157 -11.57 -5.87 -12.29
C GLU A 157 -11.30 -4.43 -11.81
N VAL A 158 -10.03 -4.08 -11.62
CA VAL A 158 -9.62 -2.70 -11.27
C VAL A 158 -9.90 -1.77 -12.45
N PHE A 159 -10.48 -0.59 -12.20
CA PHE A 159 -10.73 0.40 -13.25
C PHE A 159 -9.52 1.29 -13.51
N SER A 160 -9.25 1.51 -14.78
CA SER A 160 -8.28 2.49 -15.27
C SER A 160 -8.74 2.93 -16.66
N MET A 161 -8.96 4.23 -16.86
CA MET A 161 -9.41 4.76 -18.16
C MET A 161 -8.40 4.47 -19.27
N ALA A 162 -7.10 4.45 -18.94
CA ALA A 162 -6.05 4.12 -19.90
C ALA A 162 -6.18 2.68 -20.42
N ASP A 163 -6.48 1.73 -19.53
CA ASP A 163 -6.64 0.32 -19.89
C ASP A 163 -7.92 0.11 -20.71
N VAL A 164 -9.02 0.71 -20.26
CA VAL A 164 -10.30 0.68 -20.97
C VAL A 164 -10.18 1.25 -22.38
N LYS A 165 -9.48 2.39 -22.54
CA LYS A 165 -9.21 2.98 -23.86
C LYS A 165 -8.45 2.01 -24.77
N THR A 166 -7.45 1.31 -24.23
CA THR A 166 -6.66 0.33 -24.98
C THR A 166 -7.51 -0.84 -25.45
N VAL A 167 -8.38 -1.36 -24.59
CA VAL A 167 -9.32 -2.44 -24.93
C VAL A 167 -10.26 -2.03 -26.06
N TYR A 168 -10.89 -0.86 -25.96
CA TYR A 168 -11.79 -0.39 -27.01
C TYR A 168 -11.06 -0.15 -28.34
N GLN A 169 -9.83 0.39 -28.30
CA GLN A 169 -9.03 0.58 -29.51
C GLN A 169 -8.71 -0.76 -30.19
N TYR A 170 -8.39 -1.81 -29.42
CA TYR A 170 -8.16 -3.15 -29.95
C TYR A 170 -9.43 -3.76 -30.55
N VAL A 171 -10.58 -3.64 -29.87
CA VAL A 171 -11.88 -4.16 -30.36
C VAL A 171 -12.26 -3.48 -31.68
N ILE A 172 -12.11 -2.17 -31.78
CA ILE A 172 -12.39 -1.41 -33.00
C ILE A 172 -11.47 -1.86 -34.13
N ALA A 173 -10.16 -1.97 -33.88
CA ALA A 173 -9.20 -2.44 -34.88
C ALA A 173 -9.58 -3.83 -35.41
N ARG A 174 -9.97 -4.76 -34.54
CA ARG A 174 -10.38 -6.12 -34.92
C ARG A 174 -11.72 -6.20 -35.66
N THR A 175 -12.54 -5.15 -35.61
CA THR A 175 -13.84 -5.10 -36.30
C THR A 175 -13.71 -4.48 -37.70
N ILE A 176 -12.62 -3.73 -37.95
CA ILE A 176 -12.36 -3.02 -39.21
C ILE A 176 -11.48 -3.84 -40.17
N TYR A 177 -10.80 -4.87 -39.69
CA TYR A 177 -10.04 -5.86 -40.46
C TYR A 177 -10.67 -7.24 -40.35
#